data_AF-A0A0Q7DUA3-F1
#
_entry.id   AF-A0A0Q7DUA3-F1
#
_cell.length_a   1.000
_cell.length_b   1.000
_cell.length_c   1.000
_cell.angle_alpha   90.00
_cell.angle_beta   90.00
_cell.angle_gamma   90.00
#
_symmetry.space_group_name_H-M   'P 1'
#
loop_
_entity.id
_entity.type
_entity.pdbx_description
1 polymer ?
#
loop_
_entity_poly.entity_id
_entity_poly.type
_entity_poly.pdbx_seq_one_letter_code
_entity_poly.pdbx_strand_id
1 'polypeptide(L)'
;MRHRASQLSVLARRQANETLRPFIGALQSWHVKAARLRAIAGSFYSSNEDKALARLESGALLAEVRRRHTELHAAMKGQPSHSRLDDVDAAFRRLIDQLSTISARDTVSVSGAVPLVTRGVHQQDEQH
;
A
#
# COMPACT_ATOMS: atom_id res chain seq x y z
N MET A 1 38.46 23.62 -11.08
CA MET A 1 37.86 22.73 -10.07
C MET A 1 36.50 22.10 -10.45
N ARG A 2 35.91 22.33 -11.64
CA ARG A 2 34.59 21.76 -12.01
C ARG A 2 34.56 20.27 -12.35
N HIS A 3 35.67 19.68 -12.81
CA HIS A 3 35.74 18.27 -13.22
C HIS A 3 35.66 17.26 -12.05
N ARG A 4 36.03 17.67 -10.82
CA ARG A 4 36.07 16.77 -9.66
C ARG A 4 34.68 16.52 -9.07
N ALA A 5 33.81 17.53 -9.11
CA ALA A 5 32.43 17.43 -8.62
C ALA A 5 31.55 16.54 -9.53
N SER A 6 31.76 16.60 -10.86
CA SER A 6 31.04 15.74 -11.81
C SER A 6 31.48 14.28 -11.74
N GLN A 7 32.76 14.01 -11.50
CA GLN A 7 33.24 12.63 -11.29
C GLN A 7 32.67 12.01 -10.02
N LEU A 8 32.59 12.77 -8.92
CA LEU A 8 31.96 12.33 -7.68
C LEU A 8 30.46 12.04 -7.87
N SER A 9 29.74 12.83 -8.68
CA SER A 9 28.32 12.56 -8.95
C SER A 9 28.10 11.30 -9.79
N VAL A 10 29.01 10.99 -10.73
CA VAL A 10 28.93 9.77 -11.55
C VAL A 10 29.20 8.52 -10.71
N LEU A 11 30.21 8.56 -9.83
CA LEU A 11 30.51 7.46 -8.93
C LEU A 11 29.38 7.22 -7.93
N ALA A 12 28.85 8.28 -7.32
CA ALA A 12 27.70 8.18 -6.40
C ALA A 12 26.46 7.60 -7.10
N ARG A 13 26.19 8.00 -8.35
CA ARG A 13 25.09 7.46 -9.15
C ARG A 13 25.29 5.98 -9.49
N ARG A 14 26.52 5.58 -9.83
CA ARG A 14 26.83 4.17 -10.10
C ARG A 14 26.63 3.33 -8.85
N GLN A 15 27.14 3.79 -7.71
CA GLN A 15 27.01 3.10 -6.44
C GLN A 15 25.55 2.96 -6.01
N ALA A 16 24.76 4.04 -6.12
CA ALA A 16 23.32 3.98 -5.88
C ALA A 16 22.61 2.98 -6.82
N ASN A 17 22.97 2.94 -8.10
CA ASN A 17 22.42 1.95 -9.03
C ASN A 17 22.77 0.51 -8.65
N GLU A 18 24.00 0.26 -8.19
CA GLU A 18 24.44 -1.06 -7.77
C GLU A 18 23.70 -1.52 -6.50
N THR A 19 23.53 -0.62 -5.51
CA THR A 19 22.71 -0.88 -4.31
C THR A 19 21.25 -1.19 -4.66
N LEU A 20 20.67 -0.46 -5.61
CA LEU A 20 19.26 -0.58 -5.96
C LEU A 20 18.94 -1.75 -6.91
N ARG A 21 19.93 -2.23 -7.67
CA ARG A 21 19.74 -3.23 -8.73
C ARG A 21 18.92 -4.45 -8.30
N PRO A 22 19.12 -5.05 -7.11
CA PRO A 22 18.33 -6.21 -6.67
C PRO A 22 16.85 -5.90 -6.42
N PHE A 23 16.50 -4.64 -6.17
CA PHE A 23 15.17 -4.23 -5.74
C PHE A 23 14.29 -3.74 -6.90
N ILE A 24 14.87 -3.10 -7.93
CA ILE A 24 14.11 -2.46 -9.02
C ILE A 24 13.21 -3.45 -9.77
N GLY A 25 13.73 -4.62 -10.14
CA GLY A 25 12.95 -5.61 -10.91
C GLY A 25 11.78 -6.21 -10.12
N ALA A 26 12.01 -6.47 -8.83
CA ALA A 26 10.96 -6.94 -7.94
C ALA A 26 9.88 -5.86 -7.73
N LEU A 27 10.31 -4.61 -7.52
CA LEU A 27 9.42 -3.47 -7.32
C LEU A 27 8.48 -3.25 -8.51
N GLN A 28 9.00 -3.32 -9.75
CA GLN A 28 8.18 -3.24 -10.96
C GLN A 28 7.13 -4.36 -11.03
N SER A 29 7.54 -5.59 -10.74
CA SER A 29 6.63 -6.76 -10.74
C SER A 29 5.54 -6.62 -9.68
N TRP A 30 5.89 -6.15 -8.48
CA TRP A 30 4.91 -5.93 -7.41
C TRP A 30 3.96 -4.78 -7.71
N HIS A 31 4.39 -3.71 -8.38
CA HIS A 31 3.48 -2.65 -8.82
C HIS A 31 2.40 -3.17 -9.77
N VAL A 32 2.78 -4.00 -10.75
CA VAL A 32 1.82 -4.64 -11.67
C VAL A 32 0.85 -5.53 -10.90
N LYS A 33 1.38 -6.35 -9.98
CA LYS A 33 0.54 -7.23 -9.14
C LYS A 33 -0.42 -6.43 -8.26
N ALA A 34 0.04 -5.37 -7.61
CA ALA A 34 -0.79 -4.50 -6.78
C ALA A 34 -1.91 -3.82 -7.59
N ALA A 35 -1.61 -3.35 -8.81
CA ALA A 35 -2.60 -2.77 -9.71
C ALA A 35 -3.68 -3.80 -10.09
N ARG A 36 -3.29 -5.03 -10.44
CA ARG A 36 -4.21 -6.13 -10.72
C ARG A 36 -5.09 -6.46 -9.52
N LEU A 37 -4.51 -6.63 -8.33
CA LEU A 37 -5.25 -6.93 -7.10
C LEU A 37 -6.25 -5.82 -6.76
N ARG A 38 -5.86 -4.56 -6.92
CA ARG A 38 -6.75 -3.42 -6.75
C ARG A 38 -7.94 -3.45 -7.72
N ALA A 39 -7.68 -3.78 -8.99
CA ALA A 39 -8.72 -3.88 -10.00
C ALA A 39 -9.74 -4.96 -9.64
N ILE A 40 -9.28 -6.14 -9.21
CA ILE A 40 -10.16 -7.25 -8.79
C ILE A 40 -10.95 -6.87 -7.54
N ALA A 41 -10.27 -6.39 -6.48
CA ALA A 41 -10.91 -6.03 -5.22
C ALA A 41 -11.92 -4.87 -5.36
N GLY A 42 -11.73 -3.99 -6.33
CA GLY A 42 -12.64 -2.86 -6.63
C GLY A 42 -13.67 -3.13 -7.72
N SER A 43 -13.62 -4.26 -8.42
CA SER A 43 -14.47 -4.55 -9.56
C SER A 43 -15.91 -4.88 -9.15
N PHE A 44 -16.90 -4.29 -9.82
CA PHE A 44 -18.30 -4.69 -9.66
C PHE A 44 -18.59 -6.09 -10.23
N TYR A 45 -17.81 -6.52 -11.22
CA TYR A 45 -18.01 -7.78 -11.96
C TYR A 45 -17.26 -8.97 -11.34
N SER A 46 -16.35 -8.74 -10.40
CA SER A 46 -15.66 -9.81 -9.68
C SER A 46 -16.55 -10.41 -8.60
N SER A 47 -16.47 -11.73 -8.43
CA SER A 47 -17.20 -12.42 -7.37
C SER A 47 -16.71 -11.97 -5.99
N ASN A 48 -17.50 -12.22 -4.94
CA ASN A 48 -17.06 -11.95 -3.56
C ASN A 48 -15.86 -12.82 -3.18
N GLU A 49 -15.76 -14.02 -3.73
CA GLU A 49 -14.61 -14.91 -3.54
C GLU A 49 -13.34 -14.33 -4.19
N ASP A 50 -13.42 -13.86 -5.43
CA ASP A 50 -12.29 -13.21 -6.12
C ASP A 50 -11.80 -11.99 -5.35
N LYS A 51 -12.73 -11.19 -4.80
CA LYS A 51 -12.40 -10.02 -3.99
C LYS A 51 -11.73 -10.44 -2.68
N ALA A 52 -12.24 -11.46 -2.00
CA ALA A 52 -11.63 -11.99 -0.78
C ALA A 52 -10.22 -12.53 -1.05
N LEU A 53 -10.04 -13.28 -2.13
CA LEU A 53 -8.74 -13.80 -2.57
C LEU A 53 -7.78 -12.66 -2.90
N ALA A 54 -8.23 -11.63 -3.63
CA ALA A 54 -7.40 -10.47 -3.95
C ALA A 54 -6.95 -9.72 -2.69
N ARG A 55 -7.79 -9.63 -1.66
CA ARG A 55 -7.41 -9.05 -0.37
C ARG A 55 -6.40 -9.90 0.37
N LEU A 56 -6.59 -11.22 0.42
CA LEU A 56 -5.64 -12.15 1.03
C LEU A 56 -4.27 -12.08 0.33
N GLU A 57 -4.27 -12.13 -1.00
CA GLU A 57 -3.06 -11.99 -1.81
C GLU A 57 -2.39 -10.63 -1.61
N SER A 58 -3.17 -9.55 -1.44
CA SER A 58 -2.60 -8.22 -1.15
C SER A 58 -1.94 -8.16 0.22
N GLY A 59 -2.47 -8.88 1.23
CA GLY A 59 -1.86 -9.00 2.55
C GLY A 59 -0.56 -9.80 2.53
N ALA A 60 -0.51 -10.91 1.80
CA ALA A 60 0.71 -11.69 1.60
C ALA A 60 1.79 -10.86 0.88
N LEU A 61 1.41 -10.15 -0.18
CA LEU A 61 2.31 -9.26 -0.92
C LEU A 61 2.80 -8.09 -0.04
N LEU A 62 1.95 -7.52 0.80
CA LEU A 62 2.32 -6.47 1.75
C LEU A 62 3.43 -6.92 2.71
N ALA A 63 3.32 -8.14 3.26
CA ALA A 63 4.34 -8.71 4.15
C ALA A 63 5.68 -8.88 3.42
N GLU A 64 5.67 -9.37 2.18
CA GLU A 64 6.86 -9.50 1.34
C GLU A 64 7.52 -8.14 1.06
N VAL A 65 6.73 -7.16 0.62
CA VAL A 65 7.22 -5.81 0.30
C VAL A 65 7.82 -5.15 1.54
N ARG A 66 7.20 -5.29 2.71
CA ARG A 66 7.74 -4.75 3.98
C ARG A 66 9.09 -5.39 4.34
N ARG A 67 9.22 -6.72 4.22
CA ARG A 67 10.50 -7.40 4.45
C ARG A 67 11.58 -6.86 3.52
N ARG A 68 11.26 -6.70 2.24
CA ARG A 68 12.18 -6.21 1.21
C ARG A 68 12.52 -4.73 1.39
N HIS A 69 11.61 -3.93 1.92
CA HIS A 69 11.86 -2.55 2.30
C HIS A 69 12.85 -2.45 3.47
N THR A 70 12.76 -3.32 4.46
CA THR A 70 13.77 -3.44 5.53
C THR A 70 15.14 -3.83 4.98
N GLU A 71 15.19 -4.78 4.04
CA GLU A 71 16.43 -5.16 3.36
C GLU A 71 17.04 -4.01 2.55
N LEU A 72 16.21 -3.18 1.90
CA LEU A 72 16.65 -1.97 1.21
C LEU A 72 17.29 -0.98 2.19
N HIS A 73 16.63 -0.70 3.33
CA HIS A 73 17.18 0.18 4.36
C HIS A 73 18.53 -0.33 4.90
N ALA A 74 18.67 -1.64 5.08
CA ALA A 74 19.94 -2.25 5.47
C ALA A 74 21.02 -2.04 4.39
N ALA A 75 20.67 -2.18 3.10
CA ALA A 75 21.60 -1.96 1.98
C ALA A 75 21.96 -0.48 1.77
N MET A 76 21.07 0.45 2.15
CA MET A 76 21.32 1.89 2.11
C MET A 76 22.20 2.37 3.27
N LYS A 77 22.36 1.57 4.33
CA LYS A 77 23.16 1.96 5.50
C LYS A 77 24.63 2.16 5.11
N GLY A 78 25.14 3.36 5.33
CA GLY A 78 26.52 3.73 4.98
C GLY A 78 26.72 4.18 3.53
N GLN A 79 25.64 4.24 2.73
CA GLN A 79 25.68 4.89 1.41
C GLN A 79 25.56 6.41 1.55
N PRO A 80 26.23 7.19 0.70
CA PRO A 80 25.99 8.63 0.64
C PRO A 80 24.54 8.91 0.20
N SER A 81 23.92 9.93 0.78
CA SER A 81 22.58 10.38 0.38
C SER A 81 22.54 10.68 -1.12
N HIS A 82 21.57 10.12 -1.81
CA HIS A 82 21.41 10.28 -3.25
C HIS A 82 19.93 10.22 -3.59
N SER A 83 19.42 11.20 -4.34
CA SER A 83 17.99 11.33 -4.67
C SER A 83 17.34 10.05 -5.19
N ARG A 84 18.05 9.31 -6.04
CA ARG A 84 17.60 8.00 -6.54
C ARG A 84 17.31 6.96 -5.45
N LEU A 85 18.06 6.94 -4.35
CA LEU A 85 17.77 6.07 -3.20
C LEU A 85 16.46 6.50 -2.54
N ASP A 86 16.27 7.81 -2.37
CA ASP A 86 15.05 8.40 -1.79
C ASP A 86 13.82 8.15 -2.68
N ASP A 87 13.99 8.21 -4.02
CA ASP A 87 12.92 7.91 -4.98
C ASP A 87 12.43 6.46 -4.88
N VAL A 88 13.36 5.51 -4.72
CA VAL A 88 13.02 4.10 -4.57
C VAL A 88 12.40 3.84 -3.20
N ASP A 89 12.93 4.43 -2.12
CA ASP A 89 12.32 4.37 -0.80
C ASP A 89 10.86 4.88 -0.83
N ALA A 90 10.64 6.04 -1.46
CA ALA A 90 9.30 6.59 -1.65
C ALA A 90 8.38 5.67 -2.47
N ALA A 91 8.91 4.99 -3.48
CA ALA A 91 8.14 4.01 -4.25
C ALA A 91 7.73 2.80 -3.41
N PHE A 92 8.62 2.27 -2.55
CA PHE A 92 8.28 1.23 -1.59
C PHE A 92 7.18 1.66 -0.64
N ARG A 93 7.28 2.86 -0.05
CA ARG A 93 6.25 3.39 0.87
C ARG A 93 4.89 3.50 0.19
N ARG A 94 4.83 4.06 -1.02
CA ARG A 94 3.58 4.16 -1.79
C ARG A 94 2.97 2.79 -2.07
N LEU A 95 3.79 1.79 -2.41
CA LEU A 95 3.33 0.43 -2.66
C LEU A 95 2.79 -0.22 -1.38
N ILE A 96 3.46 -0.03 -0.24
CA ILE A 96 3.01 -0.48 1.08
C ILE A 96 1.64 0.12 1.42
N ASP A 97 1.46 1.42 1.20
CA ASP A 97 0.18 2.11 1.47
C ASP A 97 -0.94 1.60 0.57
N GLN A 98 -0.66 1.39 -0.73
CA GLN A 98 -1.62 0.84 -1.68
C GLN A 98 -2.07 -0.56 -1.27
N LEU A 99 -1.14 -1.45 -0.93
CA LEU A 99 -1.45 -2.83 -0.53
C LEU A 99 -2.20 -2.88 0.80
N SER A 100 -1.82 -2.02 1.75
CA SER A 100 -2.53 -1.88 3.04
C SER A 100 -3.98 -1.47 2.83
N THR A 101 -4.23 -0.54 1.90
CA THR A 101 -5.59 -0.08 1.56
C THR A 101 -6.43 -1.19 0.93
N ILE A 102 -5.86 -1.99 0.03
CA ILE A 102 -6.57 -3.10 -0.61
C ILE A 102 -6.93 -4.16 0.44
N SER A 103 -5.97 -4.52 1.29
CA SER A 103 -6.14 -5.55 2.32
C SER A 103 -7.17 -5.17 3.40
N ALA A 104 -7.24 -3.88 3.77
CA ALA A 104 -8.09 -3.40 4.87
C ALA A 104 -9.57 -3.13 4.50
N ARG A 105 -9.94 -3.19 3.21
CA ARG A 105 -11.21 -2.61 2.67
C ARG A 105 -12.52 -3.27 3.14
N ASP A 106 -12.49 -4.20 4.09
CA ASP A 106 -13.69 -4.85 4.66
C ASP A 106 -13.96 -4.50 6.14
N THR A 107 -13.23 -3.56 6.75
CA THR A 107 -13.47 -3.16 8.16
C THR A 107 -14.56 -2.10 8.36
N VAL A 108 -15.21 -1.61 7.30
CA VAL A 108 -16.33 -0.66 7.42
C VAL A 108 -17.60 -1.29 6.86
N SER A 109 -18.19 -2.17 7.66
CA SER A 109 -19.63 -2.43 7.64
C SER A 109 -20.07 -2.71 9.09
N VAL A 110 -20.05 -1.67 9.91
CA VAL A 110 -20.70 -1.66 11.23
C VAL A 110 -21.70 -0.50 11.26
N SER A 111 -22.93 -0.84 11.63
CA SER A 111 -24.03 0.05 12.03
C SER A 111 -24.70 0.90 10.95
N GLY A 112 -25.48 0.25 10.10
CA GLY A 112 -26.79 0.79 9.76
C GLY A 112 -27.73 0.63 10.96
N ALA A 113 -27.58 1.49 11.97
CA ALA A 113 -28.57 1.64 13.01
C ALA A 113 -29.87 2.15 12.37
N VAL A 114 -30.88 1.29 12.28
CA VAL A 114 -32.24 1.74 11.99
C VAL A 114 -32.67 2.60 13.17
N PRO A 115 -32.99 3.89 13.01
CA PRO A 115 -33.66 4.61 14.09
C PRO A 115 -35.03 3.96 14.25
N LEU A 116 -35.21 3.26 15.37
CA LEU A 116 -36.50 2.80 15.88
C LEU A 116 -37.35 4.05 16.10
N VAL A 117 -38.14 4.42 15.09
CA VAL A 117 -39.15 5.47 15.20
C VAL A 117 -40.15 5.00 16.23
N THR A 118 -40.08 5.65 17.38
CA THR A 118 -41.00 5.57 18.50
C THR A 118 -42.42 5.88 18.00
N ARG A 119 -43.33 4.90 18.07
CA ARG A 119 -44.77 5.18 18.05
C ARG A 119 -45.39 4.57 19.30
N GLY A 120 -45.06 5.18 20.45
CA GLY A 120 -45.91 5.08 21.63
C GLY A 120 -47.20 5.82 21.33
N VAL A 121 -48.24 5.07 20.95
CA VAL A 121 -49.61 5.61 20.96
C VAL A 121 -50.06 5.49 22.40
N HIS A 122 -50.03 6.62 23.10
CA HIS A 122 -50.52 6.75 24.46
C HIS A 122 -52.04 6.52 24.44
N GLN A 123 -52.45 5.52 25.20
CA GLN A 123 -53.82 5.12 25.49
C GLN A 123 -54.23 5.83 26.79
N GLN A 124 -55.21 6.74 26.72
CA GLN A 124 -56.04 7.36 27.78
C GLN A 124 -56.53 8.70 27.19
N ASP A 125 -57.83 9.04 27.16
CA ASP A 125 -58.77 9.07 28.28
C ASP A 125 -60.17 8.53 27.91
N GLU A 126 -60.64 7.59 28.74
CA GLU A 126 -62.06 7.42 29.03
C GLU A 126 -62.40 8.26 30.26
N GLN A 127 -63.26 9.26 30.12
CA GLN A 127 -64.08 9.77 31.23
C GLN A 127 -65.47 10.12 30.72
N HIS A 128 -66.42 9.25 31.05
CA HIS A 128 -67.85 9.53 31.15
C HIS A 128 -68.23 9.54 32.64
#